data_AF-A0A919LA27-F1
#
_entry.id   AF-A0A919LA27-F1
#
_cell.length_a   1.000
_cell.length_b   1.000
_cell.length_c   1.000
_cell.angle_alpha   90.00
_cell.angle_beta   90.00
_cell.angle_gamma   90.00
#
_symmetry.space_group_name_H-M   'P 1'
#
loop_
_entity.id
_entity.type
_entity.pdbx_description
1 polymer ?
#
loop_
_entity_poly.entity_id
_entity_poly.type
_entity_poly.pdbx_seq_one_letter_code
_entity_poly.pdbx_strand_id
1 'polypeptide(L)'
;MSKCWQPGDAKKFAKQAKLNTPYYVVRDMATNLAPYEDKRTYSQIVFTERRPFTNTPSAGSMDAVQFCQNYGPVYDTPPQGLRNLAGPAPQVAGPLPAGYEGVLDEAELRGLEKRVRDGSDPKKRRPLGSWRV
;
A
#
# COMPACT_ATOMS: atom_id res chain seq x y z
N MET A 1 7.19 -1.79 27.40
CA MET A 1 6.18 -2.36 26.48
C MET A 1 5.59 -1.23 25.70
N SER A 2 5.48 -1.37 24.38
CA SER A 2 4.80 -0.40 23.53
C SER A 2 3.33 -0.32 23.91
N LYS A 3 2.78 0.89 23.91
CA LYS A 3 1.37 1.11 24.23
C LYS A 3 0.54 0.67 23.04
N CYS A 4 -0.45 -0.17 23.31
CA CYS A 4 -1.35 -0.71 22.31
C CYS A 4 -2.79 -0.36 22.68
N TRP A 5 -3.56 0.10 21.69
CA TRP A 5 -4.98 0.37 21.84
C TRP A 5 -5.77 -0.55 20.90
N GLN A 6 -6.69 -1.32 21.47
CA GLN A 6 -7.60 -2.16 20.71
C GLN A 6 -8.73 -1.31 20.08
N PRO A 7 -9.43 -1.80 19.04
CA PRO A 7 -10.57 -1.10 18.46
C PRO A 7 -11.63 -0.66 19.48
N GLY A 8 -11.83 -1.46 20.55
CA GLY A 8 -12.74 -1.12 21.66
C GLY A 8 -12.26 0.07 22.53
N ASP A 9 -10.97 0.39 22.50
CA ASP A 9 -10.35 1.48 23.26
C ASP A 9 -10.25 2.79 22.44
N ALA A 10 -10.91 2.89 21.29
CA ALA A 10 -10.78 4.03 20.36
C ALA A 10 -11.01 5.40 21.01
N LYS A 11 -11.97 5.52 21.95
CA LYS A 11 -12.19 6.77 22.70
C LYS A 11 -11.04 7.10 23.64
N LYS A 12 -10.41 6.09 24.27
CA LYS A 12 -9.23 6.29 25.13
C LYS A 12 -8.02 6.68 24.26
N PHE A 13 -7.86 6.03 23.11
CA PHE A 13 -6.82 6.37 22.13
C PHE A 13 -6.96 7.83 21.69
N ALA A 14 -8.13 8.26 21.23
CA ALA A 14 -8.35 9.63 20.78
C ALA A 14 -8.06 10.72 21.83
N LYS A 15 -8.28 10.41 23.11
CA LYS A 15 -7.91 11.31 24.23
C LYS A 15 -6.40 11.38 24.46
N GLN A 16 -5.68 10.28 24.23
CA GLN A 16 -4.24 10.16 24.48
C GLN A 16 -3.39 10.49 23.25
N ALA A 17 -3.99 10.46 22.06
CA ALA A 17 -3.32 10.75 20.80
C ALA A 17 -2.81 12.20 20.79
N LYS A 18 -1.52 12.36 20.47
CA LYS A 18 -0.84 13.64 20.35
C LYS A 18 -0.71 14.02 18.89
N LEU A 19 -0.79 15.32 18.61
CA LEU A 19 -0.52 15.84 17.27
C LEU A 19 0.96 15.67 16.92
N ASN A 20 1.24 15.54 15.63
CA ASN A 20 2.59 15.38 15.06
C ASN A 20 3.38 14.18 15.62
N THR A 21 2.69 13.25 16.26
CA THR A 21 3.27 12.00 16.76
C THR A 21 2.84 10.85 15.85
N PRO A 22 3.78 10.00 15.40
CA PRO A 22 3.42 8.87 14.56
C PRO A 22 2.78 7.75 15.37
N TYR A 23 1.73 7.17 14.79
CA TYR A 23 1.06 5.97 15.30
C TYR A 23 1.07 4.89 14.22
N TYR A 24 1.10 3.63 14.64
CA TYR A 24 1.35 2.51 13.75
C TYR A 24 0.23 1.48 13.86
N VAL A 25 -0.13 0.87 12.73
CA VAL A 25 -1.07 -0.28 12.68
C VAL A 25 -0.44 -1.39 11.86
N VAL A 26 -0.64 -2.62 12.29
CA VAL A 26 -0.18 -3.81 11.56
C VAL A 26 -1.25 -4.23 10.58
N ARG A 27 -0.85 -4.59 9.36
CA ARG A 27 -1.73 -5.12 8.31
C ARG A 27 -1.26 -6.50 7.89
N ASP A 28 -2.18 -7.44 7.85
CA ASP A 28 -1.97 -8.73 7.20
C ASP A 28 -2.15 -8.55 5.68
N MET A 29 -1.24 -9.13 4.90
CA MET A 29 -1.28 -9.08 3.44
C MET A 29 -1.82 -10.38 2.86
N ALA A 30 -2.63 -10.24 1.82
CA ALA A 30 -3.16 -11.36 1.05
C ALA A 30 -2.05 -11.94 0.14
N THR A 31 -1.20 -12.80 0.70
CA THR A 31 -0.05 -13.38 -0.02
C THR A 31 -0.43 -14.28 -1.19
N ASN A 32 -1.70 -14.69 -1.30
CA ASN A 32 -2.23 -15.37 -2.48
C ASN A 32 -2.33 -14.45 -3.72
N LEU A 33 -2.47 -13.14 -3.52
CA LEU A 33 -2.52 -12.14 -4.60
C LEU A 33 -1.18 -11.44 -4.79
N ALA A 34 -0.46 -11.19 -3.70
CA ALA A 34 0.86 -10.56 -3.68
C ALA A 34 1.89 -11.50 -3.05
N PRO A 35 2.35 -12.55 -3.77
CA PRO A 35 3.25 -13.56 -3.23
C PRO A 35 4.65 -13.02 -2.90
N TYR A 36 5.01 -11.86 -3.46
CA TYR A 36 6.29 -11.18 -3.25
C TYR A 36 6.26 -10.19 -2.06
N GLU A 37 5.11 -10.00 -1.43
CA GLU A 37 4.97 -9.12 -0.26
C GLU A 37 5.15 -9.88 1.06
N ASP A 38 5.57 -9.16 2.11
CA ASP A 38 5.66 -9.71 3.46
C ASP A 38 4.26 -10.05 3.99
N LYS A 39 4.13 -11.19 4.69
CA LYS A 39 2.85 -11.62 5.31
C LYS A 39 2.24 -10.52 6.19
N ARG A 40 3.10 -9.75 6.87
CA ARG A 40 2.72 -8.65 7.74
C ARG A 40 3.56 -7.43 7.44
N THR A 41 2.91 -6.30 7.30
CA THR A 41 3.54 -4.98 7.20
C THR A 41 2.91 -4.05 8.24
N TYR A 42 3.50 -2.88 8.44
CA TYR A 42 2.85 -1.84 9.22
C TYR A 42 2.62 -0.59 8.37
N SER A 43 1.56 0.17 8.66
CA SER A 43 1.36 1.50 8.11
C SER A 43 1.42 2.54 9.22
N GLN A 44 2.00 3.70 8.92
CA GLN A 44 2.13 4.83 9.83
C GLN A 44 1.08 5.89 9.52
N ILE A 45 0.54 6.52 10.56
CA ILE A 45 -0.29 7.72 10.45
C ILE A 45 0.24 8.81 11.40
N VAL A 46 0.15 10.06 10.96
CA VAL A 46 0.46 11.23 11.79
C VAL A 46 -0.75 12.14 11.79
N PHE A 47 -1.29 12.43 12.98
CA PHE A 47 -2.39 13.38 13.13
C PHE A 47 -1.82 14.80 13.17
N THR A 48 -2.14 15.61 12.17
CA THR A 48 -1.59 16.96 12.01
C THR A 48 -2.53 18.04 12.52
N GLU A 49 -3.83 17.75 12.59
CA GLU A 49 -4.88 18.73 12.89
C GLU A 49 -5.88 18.18 13.90
N ARG A 50 -6.82 19.02 14.33
CA ARG A 50 -7.97 18.61 15.15
C ARG A 50 -9.26 18.99 14.45
N ARG A 51 -10.28 18.15 14.60
CA ARG A 51 -11.63 18.46 14.12
C ARG A 51 -12.21 19.67 14.87
N PRO A 52 -12.82 20.64 14.18
CA PRO A 52 -13.26 21.90 14.80
C PRO A 52 -14.34 21.72 15.87
N PHE A 53 -15.21 20.71 15.75
CA PHE A 53 -16.32 20.50 16.69
C PHE A 53 -16.04 19.49 17.80
N THR A 54 -15.36 18.39 17.47
CA THR A 54 -15.09 17.31 18.44
C THR A 54 -13.74 17.45 19.12
N ASN A 55 -12.88 18.36 18.63
CA ASN A 55 -11.50 18.54 19.08
C ASN A 55 -10.66 17.25 19.01
N THR A 56 -11.11 16.25 18.24
CA THR A 56 -10.43 14.96 18.07
C THR A 56 -9.23 15.12 17.12
N PRO A 57 -8.05 14.55 17.43
CA PRO A 57 -6.93 14.50 16.50
C PRO A 57 -7.34 13.86 15.17
N SER A 58 -6.95 14.46 14.05
CA SER A 58 -7.29 13.99 12.70
C SER A 58 -6.11 14.15 11.73
N ALA A 59 -6.16 13.34 10.69
CA ALA A 59 -5.25 13.37 9.55
C ALA A 59 -6.12 13.39 8.28
N GLY A 60 -6.38 14.59 7.76
CA GLY A 60 -7.26 14.79 6.62
C GLY A 60 -8.72 14.39 6.91
N SER A 61 -9.26 13.44 6.15
CA SER A 61 -10.65 13.00 6.31
C SER A 61 -10.88 12.02 7.46
N MET A 62 -9.82 11.54 8.12
CA MET A 62 -9.92 10.50 9.15
C MET A 62 -9.55 11.02 10.53
N ASP A 63 -10.41 10.76 11.52
CA ASP A 63 -10.12 11.08 12.91
C ASP A 63 -9.49 9.88 13.67
N ALA A 64 -8.91 10.15 14.83
CA ALA A 64 -8.24 9.14 15.65
C ALA A 64 -9.19 8.02 16.13
N VAL A 65 -10.48 8.33 16.36
CA VAL A 65 -11.47 7.34 16.81
C VAL A 65 -11.74 6.35 15.68
N GLN A 66 -12.12 6.86 14.51
CA GLN A 66 -12.40 6.09 13.30
C GLN A 66 -11.16 5.30 12.87
N PHE A 67 -9.97 5.90 12.96
CA PHE A 67 -8.73 5.20 12.66
C PHE A 67 -8.53 3.97 13.55
N CYS A 68 -8.68 4.11 14.87
CA CYS A 68 -8.51 3.00 15.80
C CYS A 68 -9.62 1.95 15.68
N GLN A 69 -10.86 2.35 15.39
CA GLN A 69 -11.97 1.42 15.16
C GLN A 69 -11.79 0.60 13.88
N ASN A 70 -11.35 1.24 12.80
CA ASN A 70 -11.27 0.59 11.48
C ASN A 70 -9.98 -0.22 11.28
N TYR A 71 -8.88 0.24 11.86
CA TYR A 71 -7.55 -0.33 11.59
C TYR A 71 -6.82 -0.82 12.85
N GLY A 72 -7.41 -0.70 14.03
CA GLY A 72 -6.80 -1.15 15.27
C GLY A 72 -6.58 -2.68 15.27
N PRO A 73 -5.58 -3.17 16.04
CA PRO A 73 -4.86 -2.49 17.12
C PRO A 73 -3.84 -1.43 16.66
N VAL A 74 -3.79 -0.31 17.40
CA VAL A 74 -2.88 0.82 17.17
C VAL A 74 -1.72 0.78 18.17
N TYR A 75 -0.50 1.08 17.71
CA TYR A 75 0.73 1.09 18.50
C TYR A 75 1.35 2.49 18.51
N ASP A 76 1.98 2.86 19.62
CA ASP A 76 2.73 4.13 19.77
C ASP A 76 4.17 4.08 19.23
N THR A 77 4.74 2.88 19.14
CA THR A 77 6.06 2.64 18.55
C THR A 77 5.96 1.71 17.34
N PRO A 78 6.88 1.80 16.38
CA PRO A 78 6.89 0.90 15.23
C PRO A 78 7.02 -0.56 15.72
N PRO A 79 6.15 -1.48 15.24
CA PRO A 79 6.27 -2.90 15.57
C PRO A 79 7.63 -3.46 15.13
N GLN A 80 8.32 -4.18 16.01
CA GLN A 80 9.64 -4.73 15.71
C GLN A 80 9.56 -5.87 14.67
N GLY A 81 10.53 -5.91 13.77
CA GLY A 81 10.66 -6.95 12.75
C GLY A 81 9.64 -6.89 11.60
N LEU A 82 8.80 -5.85 11.56
CA LEU A 82 7.88 -5.61 10.43
C LEU A 82 8.40 -4.48 9.54
N ARG A 83 8.11 -4.57 8.24
CA ARG A 83 8.43 -3.53 7.26
C ARG A 83 7.30 -2.49 7.17
N ASN A 84 7.67 -1.24 6.92
CA ASN A 84 6.71 -0.19 6.57
C ASN A 84 6.12 -0.46 5.18
N LEU A 85 4.79 -0.47 5.07
CA LEU A 85 4.07 -0.64 3.81
C LEU A 85 4.46 0.41 2.76
N ALA A 86 4.75 1.64 3.18
CA ALA A 86 5.20 2.70 2.27
C ALA A 86 6.70 2.58 1.89
N GLY A 87 7.44 1.66 2.52
CA GLY A 87 8.83 1.38 2.20
C GLY A 87 8.96 0.49 0.96
N PRO A 88 10.16 0.40 0.36
CA PRO A 88 10.40 -0.46 -0.78
C PRO A 88 10.02 -1.91 -0.46
N ALA A 89 9.35 -2.57 -1.40
CA ALA A 89 9.05 -4.00 -1.29
C ALA A 89 10.36 -4.82 -1.26
N PRO A 90 10.33 -6.05 -0.72
CA PRO A 90 11.46 -6.96 -0.85
C PRO A 90 11.88 -7.05 -2.32
N GLN A 91 13.19 -6.99 -2.59
CA GLN A 91 13.69 -7.10 -3.95
C GLN A 91 13.60 -8.55 -4.40
N VAL A 92 12.48 -8.93 -5.01
CA VAL A 92 12.22 -10.32 -5.45
C VAL A 92 12.72 -10.58 -6.87
N ALA A 93 12.95 -9.51 -7.64
CA ALA A 93 13.70 -9.55 -8.89
C ALA A 93 15.12 -9.05 -8.63
N GLY A 94 16.02 -9.97 -8.25
CA GLY A 94 17.45 -9.70 -8.26
C GLY A 94 17.94 -9.38 -9.68
N PRO A 95 19.17 -8.87 -9.83
CA PRO A 95 19.76 -8.69 -11.16
C PRO A 95 19.68 -10.02 -11.92
N LEU A 96 19.23 -9.95 -13.18
CA LEU A 96 19.26 -11.10 -14.07
C LEU A 96 20.69 -11.67 -14.08
N PRO A 97 20.86 -13.00 -14.08
CA PRO A 97 22.19 -13.60 -14.09
C PRO A 97 22.97 -13.08 -15.31
N ALA A 98 24.29 -12.93 -15.15
CA ALA A 98 25.16 -12.55 -16.25
C ALA A 98 24.99 -13.56 -17.41
N GLY A 99 24.62 -13.07 -18.59
CA GLY A 99 24.30 -13.92 -19.74
C GLY A 99 22.87 -14.44 -19.79
N TYR A 100 21.93 -13.86 -19.02
CA TYR A 100 20.50 -14.13 -19.21
C TYR A 100 20.07 -13.73 -20.62
N GLU A 101 19.76 -14.73 -21.44
CA GLU A 101 19.14 -14.54 -22.73
C GLU A 101 17.66 -14.89 -22.57
N GLY A 102 16.80 -13.87 -22.60
CA GLY A 102 15.35 -14.06 -22.63
C GLY A 102 14.95 -14.59 -23.99
N VAL A 103 15.04 -15.91 -24.19
CA VAL A 103 14.60 -16.55 -25.42
C VAL A 103 13.08 -16.46 -25.46
N LEU A 104 12.57 -15.49 -26.22
CA LEU A 104 11.14 -15.38 -26.51
C LEU A 104 10.72 -16.60 -27.33
N ASP A 105 9.62 -17.23 -26.95
CA ASP A 105 9.08 -18.31 -27.77
C ASP A 105 8.45 -17.78 -29.08
N GLU A 106 8.16 -18.67 -30.03
CA GLU A 106 7.55 -18.28 -31.32
C GLU A 106 6.19 -17.58 -31.13
N ALA A 107 5.43 -17.90 -30.09
CA ALA A 107 4.13 -17.31 -29.84
C ALA A 107 4.26 -15.87 -29.30
N GLU A 108 5.24 -15.62 -28.43
CA GLU A 108 5.60 -14.31 -27.90
C GLU A 108 6.15 -13.41 -29.01
N LEU A 109 7.06 -13.92 -29.85
CA LEU A 109 7.58 -13.21 -31.03
C LEU A 109 6.44 -12.82 -31.97
N ARG A 110 5.57 -13.77 -32.33
CA ARG A 110 4.40 -13.50 -33.19
C ARG A 110 3.43 -12.49 -32.55
N GLY A 111 3.29 -12.52 -31.23
CA GLY A 111 2.48 -11.56 -30.46
C GLY A 111 3.06 -10.14 -30.50
N LEU A 112 4.39 -10.01 -30.36
CA LEU A 112 5.10 -8.74 -30.46
C LEU A 112 5.04 -8.17 -31.88
N GLU A 113 5.31 -8.99 -32.90
CA GLU A 113 5.19 -8.61 -34.31
C GLU A 113 3.78 -8.11 -34.64
N LYS A 114 2.75 -8.79 -34.12
CA LYS A 114 1.36 -8.36 -34.27
C LYS A 114 1.12 -6.99 -33.61
N ARG A 115 1.59 -6.77 -32.38
CA ARG A 115 1.44 -5.47 -31.70
C ARG A 115 2.15 -4.34 -32.44
N VAL A 116 3.34 -4.59 -32.97
CA VAL A 116 4.07 -3.62 -33.79
C VAL A 116 3.30 -3.29 -35.06
N ARG A 117 2.80 -4.31 -35.77
CA ARG A 117 1.99 -4.13 -36.98
C ARG A 117 0.67 -3.38 -36.73
N ASP A 118 0.01 -3.66 -35.62
CA ASP A 118 -1.26 -3.01 -35.25
C ASP A 118 -1.04 -1.59 -34.70
N GLY A 119 0.13 -1.30 -34.14
CA GLY A 119 0.50 0.03 -33.63
C GLY A 119 1.13 0.98 -34.67
N SER A 120 1.79 0.43 -35.69
CA SER A 120 2.49 1.21 -36.73
C SER A 120 1.57 1.78 -37.80
N ASP A 121 0.39 1.21 -38.00
CA ASP A 121 -0.65 1.76 -38.89
C ASP A 121 -1.55 2.74 -38.11
N PRO A 122 -1.45 4.07 -38.35
CA PRO A 122 -2.27 5.05 -37.63
C PRO A 122 -3.77 4.86 -37.85
N LYS A 123 -4.20 4.16 -38.91
CA LYS A 123 -5.62 3.90 -39.21
C LYS A 123 -6.20 2.68 -38.48
N LYS A 124 -5.36 1.81 -37.90
CA LYS A 124 -5.77 0.61 -37.13
C LYS A 124 -5.62 0.76 -35.62
N ARG A 125 -5.11 1.91 -35.18
CA ARG A 125 -5.05 2.26 -33.76
C ARG A 125 -6.47 2.31 -33.19
N ARG A 126 -6.68 1.65 -32.04
CA ARG A 126 -7.90 1.88 -31.27
C ARG A 126 -8.00 3.38 -30.93
N PRO A 127 -9.15 4.04 -31.17
CA PRO A 127 -9.30 5.44 -30.83
C PRO A 127 -9.11 5.64 -29.32
N LEU A 128 -8.43 6.72 -28.95
CA LEU A 128 -8.24 7.14 -27.55
C LEU A 128 -9.63 7.22 -26.88
N GLY A 129 -9.84 6.46 -25.81
CA GLY A 129 -11.11 6.45 -25.05
C GLY A 129 -12.00 5.20 -25.24
N SER A 130 -11.65 4.28 -26.14
CA SER A 130 -12.43 3.03 -26.38
C SER A 130 -12.39 1.97 -25.26
N TRP A 131 -11.71 2.24 -24.14
CA TRP A 131 -11.65 1.34 -22.97
C TRP A 131 -12.82 1.51 -21.98
N ARG A 132 -13.73 2.46 -22.24
CA ARG A 132 -14.97 2.64 -21.46
C ARG A 132 -16.18 2.26 -22.31
N VAL A 133 -16.43 0.97 -22.46
CA VAL A 133 -17.76 0.38 -22.70
C VAL A 133 -17.84 -0.90 -21.90
#